data_AF-A0A2I4C485-F1
#
_entry.id   AF-A0A2I4C485-F1
#
_cell.length_a   1.000
_cell.length_b   1.000
_cell.length_c   1.000
_cell.angle_alpha   90.00
_cell.angle_beta   90.00
_cell.angle_gamma   90.00
#
_symmetry.space_group_name_H-M   'P 1'
#
loop_
_entity.id
_entity.type
_entity.pdbx_description
1 polymer ?
#
loop_
_entity_poly.entity_id
_entity_poly.type
_entity_poly.pdbx_seq_one_letter_code
_entity_poly.pdbx_strand_id
1 'polypeptide(L)'
;MEMVVVQKMEPNLQHGFKVHAIMSDTEEVDQEEKPKFKPTAPKIPEGDKVDFDDIQKKRQNKDLMELQGLIDAHFECRKKEEEELIALKERIEKRRAERAEQQRIRAEKDKERQARREEERRIKQEADDKKKADEDAKKKSALSSMGSNYSSHLQRADQKRGGKKETEREKKKKILAARRKPLNIDHLSEDKLRDKITELSDWMRQLESEKFDHMERLKLQKYEVTRLRKRVEELSKFSKKGAAARRRK
;
A
#
# COMPACT_ATOMS: atom_id res chain seq x y z
N MET A 1 36.82 15.36 -18.81
CA MET A 1 37.50 15.63 -17.52
C MET A 1 36.41 16.10 -16.57
N GLU A 2 36.49 15.66 -15.31
CA GLU A 2 35.48 15.70 -14.24
C GLU A 2 34.41 14.59 -14.30
N MET A 3 34.73 13.51 -13.58
CA MET A 3 33.84 12.45 -13.13
C MET A 3 33.19 12.90 -11.82
N VAL A 4 31.86 12.88 -11.72
CA VAL A 4 31.18 12.91 -10.42
C VAL A 4 30.55 11.54 -10.18
N VAL A 5 31.24 10.78 -9.34
CA VAL A 5 30.90 9.43 -8.87
C VAL A 5 29.77 9.57 -7.85
N VAL A 6 28.57 9.08 -8.17
CA VAL A 6 27.51 8.90 -7.17
C VAL A 6 27.72 7.55 -6.50
N GLN A 7 28.30 7.64 -5.31
CA GLN A 7 28.57 6.57 -4.36
C GLN A 7 27.28 5.81 -4.00
N LYS A 8 27.32 4.48 -4.16
CA LYS A 8 26.40 3.55 -3.50
C LYS A 8 26.53 3.71 -1.98
N MET A 9 25.45 4.08 -1.30
CA MET A 9 25.31 3.90 0.15
C MET A 9 24.64 2.55 0.41
N GLU A 10 25.46 1.55 0.71
CA GLU A 10 25.05 0.39 1.51
C GLU A 10 25.44 0.64 2.98
N PRO A 11 24.64 0.18 3.95
CA PRO A 11 24.88 0.45 5.36
C PRO A 11 26.05 -0.40 5.89
N ASN A 12 27.11 0.27 6.29
CA ASN A 12 28.22 -0.30 7.04
C ASN A 12 27.92 -0.17 8.54
N LEU A 13 27.69 -1.30 9.22
CA LEU A 13 27.73 -1.39 10.68
C LEU A 13 28.33 -2.75 11.09
N GLN A 14 29.63 -2.91 10.83
CA GLN A 14 30.47 -3.80 11.64
C GLN A 14 31.15 -2.95 12.71
N HIS A 15 30.71 -3.04 13.96
CA HIS A 15 31.57 -2.88 15.14
C HIS A 15 31.06 -3.86 16.20
N GLY A 16 31.98 -4.69 16.68
CA GLY A 16 31.71 -5.87 17.46
C GLY A 16 31.13 -5.60 18.84
N PHE A 17 30.23 -6.50 19.24
CA PHE A 17 29.91 -6.75 20.64
C PHE A 17 30.17 -8.24 20.89
N LYS A 18 31.39 -8.51 21.37
CA LYS A 18 31.82 -9.76 21.97
C LYS A 18 31.38 -9.68 23.44
N VAL A 19 30.32 -10.40 23.82
CA VAL A 19 29.92 -10.56 25.23
C VAL A 19 29.61 -12.05 25.42
N HIS A 20 30.65 -12.80 25.75
CA HIS A 20 30.85 -13.36 27.09
C HIS A 20 29.80 -14.42 27.44
N ALA A 21 30.16 -15.66 27.13
CA ALA A 21 29.61 -16.83 27.79
C ALA A 21 29.89 -16.69 29.29
N ILE A 22 28.83 -16.69 30.09
CA ILE A 22 28.94 -16.82 31.54
C ILE A 22 28.86 -18.32 31.82
N MET A 23 30.03 -18.95 31.81
CA MET A 23 30.31 -20.25 32.44
C MET A 23 31.17 -19.95 33.66
N SER A 24 30.59 -20.01 34.86
CA SER A 24 31.26 -20.08 36.18
C SER A 24 30.10 -20.22 37.19
N ASP A 25 30.05 -21.13 38.16
CA ASP A 25 31.13 -21.64 38.98
C ASP A 25 30.91 -23.12 39.34
N THR A 26 31.92 -23.91 39.01
CA THR A 26 32.24 -25.16 39.69
C THR A 26 33.41 -24.82 40.62
N GLU A 27 33.14 -24.63 41.90
CA GLU A 27 34.15 -24.68 42.97
C GLU A 27 33.59 -25.56 44.08
N GLU A 28 34.16 -26.76 44.21
CA GLU A 28 35.07 -27.10 45.31
C GLU A 28 34.35 -27.13 46.66
N VAL A 29 33.84 -28.32 47.00
CA VAL A 29 33.56 -28.66 48.40
C VAL A 29 34.76 -29.41 48.93
N ASP A 30 35.45 -28.67 49.79
CA ASP A 30 36.56 -28.99 50.66
C ASP A 30 36.45 -30.36 51.35
N GLN A 31 37.57 -31.08 51.39
CA GLN A 31 37.74 -32.30 52.17
C GLN A 31 38.23 -31.90 53.57
N GLU A 32 37.33 -31.92 54.56
CA GLU A 32 37.72 -31.92 55.98
C GLU A 32 37.27 -33.22 56.67
N GLU A 33 38.25 -33.93 57.23
CA GLU A 33 38.11 -35.14 58.04
C GLU A 33 37.36 -34.88 59.36
N LYS A 34 36.45 -35.81 59.72
CA LYS A 34 36.24 -36.37 61.08
C LYS A 34 35.02 -37.31 61.11
N PRO A 35 34.92 -38.26 62.05
CA PRO A 35 35.82 -39.35 62.39
C PRO A 35 35.16 -40.72 62.06
N LYS A 36 35.96 -41.78 61.98
CA LYS A 36 35.52 -43.17 61.79
C LYS A 36 34.53 -43.61 62.89
N PHE A 37 33.23 -43.64 62.61
CA PHE A 37 32.23 -44.30 63.46
C PHE A 37 32.09 -45.76 63.04
N LYS A 38 32.44 -46.67 63.95
CA LYS A 38 32.30 -48.12 63.77
C LYS A 38 30.81 -48.47 63.73
N PRO A 39 30.29 -49.21 62.74
CA PRO A 39 28.94 -49.77 62.86
C PRO A 39 29.01 -50.91 63.89
N THR A 40 28.60 -50.59 65.12
CA THR A 40 28.34 -51.62 66.12
C THR A 40 27.05 -52.30 65.69
N ALA A 41 27.13 -53.57 65.34
CA ALA A 41 26.01 -54.38 64.87
C ALA A 41 24.79 -54.22 65.79
N PRO A 42 23.63 -53.77 65.28
CA PRO A 42 22.39 -53.83 66.02
C PRO A 42 22.05 -55.29 66.28
N LYS A 43 22.08 -55.70 67.55
CA LYS A 43 21.46 -56.94 68.02
C LYS A 43 20.00 -56.90 67.61
N ILE A 44 19.65 -57.78 66.68
CA ILE A 44 18.28 -58.08 66.27
C ILE A 44 17.56 -58.64 67.50
N PRO A 45 16.52 -57.98 68.03
CA PRO A 45 15.52 -58.66 68.83
C PRO A 45 14.60 -59.39 67.84
N GLU A 46 14.52 -60.70 68.00
CA GLU A 46 13.59 -61.58 67.30
C GLU A 46 12.15 -61.05 67.31
N GLY A 47 11.50 -61.15 66.14
CA GLY A 47 10.09 -61.50 66.10
C GLY A 47 9.10 -60.36 66.00
N ASP A 48 9.17 -59.57 64.93
CA ASP A 48 7.95 -59.12 64.27
C ASP A 48 8.01 -59.60 62.82
N LYS A 49 7.03 -60.40 62.42
CA LYS A 49 6.89 -60.83 61.03
C LYS A 49 6.75 -59.57 60.18
N VAL A 50 7.81 -59.19 59.50
CA VAL A 50 7.76 -58.23 58.39
C VAL A 50 6.80 -58.80 57.35
N ASP A 51 5.56 -58.32 57.37
CA ASP A 51 4.55 -58.66 56.37
C ASP A 51 5.03 -58.11 55.03
N PHE A 52 5.55 -58.99 54.17
CA PHE A 52 6.00 -58.65 52.82
C PHE A 52 4.88 -57.99 51.99
N ASP A 53 3.62 -58.34 52.28
CA ASP A 53 2.44 -57.70 51.70
C ASP A 53 2.28 -56.24 52.13
N ASP A 54 2.62 -55.89 53.37
CA ASP A 54 2.57 -54.51 53.87
C ASP A 54 3.69 -53.65 53.24
N ILE A 55 4.88 -54.23 53.05
CA ILE A 55 5.99 -53.58 52.34
C ILE A 55 5.60 -53.32 50.88
N GLN A 56 4.98 -54.29 50.22
CA GLN A 56 4.56 -54.15 48.83
C GLN A 56 3.42 -53.11 48.67
N LYS A 57 2.44 -53.10 49.58
CA LYS A 57 1.38 -52.08 49.61
C LYS A 57 1.92 -50.68 49.89
N LYS A 58 2.85 -50.54 50.85
CA LYS A 58 3.52 -49.24 51.13
C LYS A 58 4.31 -48.74 49.93
N ARG A 59 4.98 -49.64 49.20
CA ARG A 59 5.66 -49.30 47.95
C ARG A 59 4.68 -48.85 46.87
N GLN A 60 3.61 -49.60 46.63
CA GLN A 60 2.58 -49.22 45.66
C GLN A 60 1.93 -47.87 46.01
N ASN A 61 1.59 -47.63 47.27
CA ASN A 61 1.04 -46.35 47.71
C ASN A 61 2.04 -45.19 47.53
N LYS A 62 3.32 -45.41 47.81
CA LYS A 62 4.38 -44.43 47.54
C LYS A 62 4.48 -44.12 46.04
N ASP A 63 4.55 -45.14 45.20
CA ASP A 63 4.65 -45.00 43.75
C ASP A 63 3.41 -44.27 43.19
N LEU A 64 2.22 -44.54 43.72
CA LEU A 64 0.98 -43.84 43.34
C LEU A 64 0.98 -42.37 43.79
N MET A 65 1.47 -42.06 45.00
CA MET A 65 1.59 -40.68 45.47
C MET A 65 2.65 -39.89 44.69
N GLU A 66 3.79 -40.51 44.38
CA GLU A 66 4.83 -39.91 43.54
C GLU A 66 4.33 -39.67 42.12
N LEU A 67 3.60 -40.63 41.54
CA LEU A 67 2.98 -40.47 40.23
C LEU A 67 1.97 -39.33 40.21
N GLN A 68 1.10 -39.23 41.22
CA GLN A 68 0.15 -38.12 41.35
C GLN A 68 0.89 -36.77 41.48
N GLY A 69 1.95 -36.72 42.28
CA GLY A 69 2.77 -35.51 42.41
C GLY A 69 3.45 -35.09 41.10
N LEU A 70 3.94 -36.04 40.30
CA LEU A 70 4.52 -35.77 38.98
C LEU A 70 3.47 -35.27 37.98
N ILE A 71 2.25 -35.84 38.03
CA ILE A 71 1.13 -35.41 37.19
C ILE A 71 0.76 -33.96 37.52
N ASP A 72 0.56 -33.65 38.79
CA ASP A 72 0.17 -32.30 39.23
C ASP A 72 1.28 -31.28 38.95
N ALA A 73 2.55 -31.65 39.18
CA ALA A 73 3.69 -30.80 38.84
C ALA A 73 3.78 -30.52 37.33
N HIS A 74 3.51 -31.51 36.48
CA HIS A 74 3.51 -31.32 35.02
C HIS A 74 2.39 -30.37 34.58
N PHE A 75 1.17 -30.53 35.10
CA PHE A 75 0.05 -29.65 34.75
C PHE A 75 0.24 -28.23 35.27
N GLU A 76 0.71 -28.06 36.50
CA GLU A 76 1.00 -26.74 37.06
C GLU A 76 2.15 -26.04 36.34
N CYS A 77 3.20 -26.77 35.95
CA CYS A 77 4.28 -26.22 35.14
C CYS A 77 3.78 -25.75 33.78
N ARG A 78 3.05 -26.61 33.05
CA ARG A 78 2.45 -26.28 31.75
C ARG A 78 1.50 -25.09 31.83
N LYS A 79 0.65 -25.05 32.86
CA LYS A 79 -0.30 -23.96 33.06
C LYS A 79 0.41 -22.62 33.26
N LYS A 80 1.46 -22.59 34.09
CA LYS A 80 2.28 -21.38 34.29
C LYS A 80 2.99 -20.96 33.01
N GLU A 81 3.59 -21.90 32.28
CA GLU A 81 4.23 -21.62 30.99
C GLU A 81 3.23 -21.07 29.96
N GLU A 82 2.01 -21.64 29.89
CA GLU A 82 0.95 -21.17 29.00
C GLU A 82 0.47 -19.76 29.37
N GLU A 83 0.25 -19.49 30.66
CA GLU A 83 -0.12 -18.16 31.15
C GLU A 83 0.96 -17.10 30.82
N GLU A 84 2.24 -17.43 31.00
CA GLU A 84 3.36 -16.56 30.64
C GLU A 84 3.43 -16.33 29.12
N LEU A 85 3.22 -17.37 28.32
CA LEU A 85 3.22 -17.28 26.87
C LEU A 85 2.04 -16.42 26.37
N ILE A 86 0.86 -16.55 26.98
CA ILE A 86 -0.31 -15.72 26.67
C ILE A 86 -0.02 -14.27 27.03
N ALA A 87 0.46 -14.00 28.25
CA ALA A 87 0.81 -12.64 28.68
C ALA A 87 1.86 -11.97 27.78
N LEU A 88 2.85 -12.75 27.30
CA LEU A 88 3.85 -12.26 26.36
C LEU A 88 3.24 -11.94 24.99
N LYS A 89 2.38 -12.81 24.46
CA LYS A 89 1.66 -12.59 23.19
C LYS A 89 0.78 -11.34 23.27
N GLU A 90 0.01 -11.18 24.33
CA GLU A 90 -0.82 -9.98 24.55
C GLU A 90 0.03 -8.71 24.58
N ARG A 91 1.19 -8.73 25.23
CA ARG A 91 2.11 -7.58 25.26
C ARG A 91 2.71 -7.26 23.88
N ILE A 92 2.98 -8.28 23.06
CA ILE A 92 3.44 -8.09 21.68
C ILE A 92 2.32 -7.52 20.82
N GLU A 93 1.11 -8.07 20.94
CA GLU A 93 -0.07 -7.64 20.20
C GLU A 93 -0.44 -6.20 20.54
N LYS A 94 -0.46 -5.83 21.82
CA LYS A 94 -0.65 -4.45 22.27
C LYS A 94 0.37 -3.50 21.65
N ARG A 95 1.66 -3.85 21.67
CA ARG A 95 2.73 -3.04 21.03
C ARG A 95 2.59 -2.94 19.51
N ARG A 96 2.05 -3.97 18.85
CA ARG A 96 1.75 -3.94 17.40
C ARG A 96 0.57 -3.03 17.12
N ALA A 97 -0.50 -3.13 17.91
CA ALA A 97 -1.67 -2.27 17.80
C ALA A 97 -1.31 -0.80 18.03
N GLU A 98 -0.52 -0.49 19.06
CA GLU A 98 -0.02 0.87 19.32
C GLU A 98 0.81 1.42 18.15
N ARG A 99 1.68 0.60 17.54
CA ARG A 99 2.44 1.01 16.34
C ARG A 99 1.54 1.26 15.13
N ALA A 100 0.55 0.40 14.92
CA ALA A 100 -0.43 0.57 13.85
C ALA A 100 -1.24 1.86 14.05
N GLU A 101 -1.67 2.13 15.28
CA GLU A 101 -2.41 3.34 15.62
C GLU A 101 -1.54 4.61 15.45
N GLN A 102 -0.29 4.58 15.90
CA GLN A 102 0.65 5.68 15.64
C GLN A 102 0.85 5.95 14.14
N GLN A 103 0.89 4.91 13.31
CA GLN A 103 0.97 5.06 11.86
C GLN A 103 -0.31 5.67 11.29
N ARG A 104 -1.49 5.24 11.76
CA ARG A 104 -2.78 5.83 11.36
C ARG A 104 -2.86 7.31 11.71
N ILE A 105 -2.52 7.68 12.94
CA ILE A 105 -2.53 9.08 13.39
C ILE A 105 -1.54 9.93 12.57
N ARG A 106 -0.34 9.41 12.26
CA ARG A 106 0.61 10.13 11.39
C ARG A 106 0.05 10.31 9.98
N ALA A 107 -0.51 9.25 9.39
CA ALA A 107 -1.11 9.32 8.06
C ALA A 107 -2.30 10.29 8.00
N GLU A 108 -3.13 10.32 9.05
CA GLU A 108 -4.27 11.24 9.16
C GLU A 108 -3.82 12.69 9.30
N LYS A 109 -2.85 12.97 10.17
CA LYS A 109 -2.26 14.31 10.30
C LYS A 109 -1.59 14.78 9.00
N ASP A 110 -0.94 13.89 8.26
CA ASP A 110 -0.34 14.21 6.97
C ASP A 110 -1.40 14.53 5.92
N LYS A 111 -2.47 13.74 5.89
CA LYS A 111 -3.63 13.95 5.01
C LYS A 111 -4.34 15.26 5.35
N GLU A 112 -4.54 15.58 6.62
CA GLU A 112 -5.14 16.84 7.08
C GLU A 112 -4.27 18.04 6.70
N ARG A 113 -2.95 17.97 6.92
CA ARG A 113 -2.02 19.05 6.49
C ARG A 113 -2.06 19.24 4.98
N GLN A 114 -2.17 18.18 4.21
CA GLN A 114 -2.29 18.27 2.77
C GLN A 114 -3.65 18.87 2.35
N ALA A 115 -4.74 18.42 2.96
CA ALA A 115 -6.08 18.94 2.71
C ALA A 115 -6.18 20.44 3.05
N ARG A 116 -5.60 20.89 4.17
CA ARG A 116 -5.56 22.31 4.54
C ARG A 116 -4.79 23.16 3.51
N ARG A 117 -3.65 22.66 3.00
CA ARG A 117 -2.89 23.36 1.94
C ARG A 117 -3.65 23.40 0.62
N GLU A 118 -4.38 22.35 0.29
CA GLU A 118 -5.20 22.28 -0.92
C GLU A 118 -6.45 23.19 -0.80
N GLU A 119 -7.07 23.24 0.36
CA GLU A 119 -8.21 24.13 0.65
C GLU A 119 -7.79 25.61 0.67
N GLU A 120 -6.67 25.96 1.31
CA GLU A 120 -6.14 27.33 1.27
C GLU A 120 -5.78 27.76 -0.17
N ARG A 121 -5.22 26.84 -0.96
CA ARG A 121 -5.00 27.07 -2.39
C ARG A 121 -6.31 27.21 -3.16
N ARG A 122 -7.34 26.44 -2.82
CA ARG A 122 -8.67 26.51 -3.45
C ARG A 122 -9.36 27.84 -3.12
N ILE A 123 -9.35 28.26 -1.86
CA ILE A 123 -9.91 29.55 -1.42
C ILE A 123 -9.18 30.71 -2.08
N LYS A 124 -7.84 30.66 -2.17
CA LYS A 124 -7.06 31.67 -2.88
C LYS A 124 -7.37 31.71 -4.37
N GLN A 125 -7.52 30.55 -5.01
CA GLN A 125 -7.92 30.45 -6.42
C GLN A 125 -9.33 30.99 -6.64
N GLU A 126 -10.29 30.64 -5.78
CA GLU A 126 -11.66 31.15 -5.82
C GLU A 126 -11.72 32.66 -5.59
N ALA A 127 -10.90 33.20 -4.68
CA ALA A 127 -10.79 34.64 -4.43
C ALA A 127 -10.14 35.40 -5.60
N ASP A 128 -9.07 34.86 -6.18
CA ASP A 128 -8.39 35.43 -7.34
C ASP A 128 -9.29 35.37 -8.60
N ASP A 129 -10.03 34.28 -8.78
CA ASP A 129 -11.01 34.12 -9.86
C ASP A 129 -12.20 35.06 -9.69
N LYS A 130 -12.71 35.24 -8.45
CA LYS A 130 -13.77 36.21 -8.15
C LYS A 130 -13.30 37.65 -8.39
N LYS A 131 -12.11 38.02 -7.90
CA LYS A 131 -11.52 39.35 -8.13
C LYS A 131 -11.29 39.60 -9.61
N LYS A 132 -10.84 38.58 -10.35
CA LYS A 132 -10.67 38.66 -11.79
C LYS A 132 -11.99 38.80 -12.53
N ALA A 133 -13.03 38.07 -12.12
CA ALA A 133 -14.37 38.18 -12.70
C ALA A 133 -14.99 39.57 -12.43
N ASP A 134 -14.81 40.13 -11.24
CA ASP A 134 -15.28 41.48 -10.90
C ASP A 134 -14.51 42.56 -11.69
N GLU A 135 -13.21 42.42 -11.87
CA GLU A 135 -12.38 43.30 -12.71
C GLU A 135 -12.74 43.17 -14.19
N ASP A 136 -12.97 41.96 -14.71
CA ASP A 136 -13.42 41.75 -16.10
C ASP A 136 -14.85 42.25 -16.31
N ALA A 137 -15.74 42.14 -15.33
CA ALA A 137 -17.09 42.70 -15.38
C ALA A 137 -17.04 44.24 -15.40
N LYS A 138 -16.21 44.86 -14.55
CA LYS A 138 -15.98 46.32 -14.56
C LYS A 138 -15.32 46.77 -15.87
N LYS A 139 -14.32 46.05 -16.37
CA LYS A 139 -13.66 46.34 -17.67
C LYS A 139 -14.60 46.13 -18.84
N LYS A 140 -15.44 45.09 -18.84
CA LYS A 140 -16.45 44.85 -19.88
C LYS A 140 -17.55 45.89 -19.83
N SER A 141 -17.98 46.32 -18.63
CA SER A 141 -18.90 47.44 -18.47
C SER A 141 -18.30 48.75 -19.03
N ALA A 142 -17.02 49.02 -18.76
CA ALA A 142 -16.32 50.20 -19.29
C ALA A 142 -16.04 50.10 -20.81
N LEU A 143 -15.69 48.93 -21.33
CA LEU A 143 -15.34 48.71 -22.74
C LEU A 143 -16.56 48.48 -23.65
N SER A 144 -17.69 48.01 -23.10
CA SER A 144 -18.99 48.03 -23.80
C SER A 144 -19.46 49.46 -24.11
N SER A 145 -18.88 50.48 -23.44
CA SER A 145 -19.10 51.89 -23.76
C SER A 145 -18.18 52.44 -24.87
N MET A 146 -17.11 51.74 -25.29
CA MET A 146 -16.07 52.33 -26.17
C MET A 146 -15.56 51.48 -27.35
N GLY A 147 -16.20 50.36 -27.69
CA GLY A 147 -16.02 49.80 -29.04
C GLY A 147 -15.88 48.28 -29.11
N SER A 148 -16.69 47.72 -29.99
CA SER A 148 -16.98 46.29 -30.19
C SER A 148 -15.83 45.40 -30.71
N ASN A 149 -14.58 45.87 -30.77
CA ASN A 149 -13.50 45.13 -31.44
C ASN A 149 -12.41 44.56 -30.52
N TYR A 150 -12.34 44.95 -29.25
CA TYR A 150 -11.34 44.42 -28.29
C TYR A 150 -11.83 43.17 -27.51
N SER A 151 -13.13 42.87 -27.59
CA SER A 151 -13.78 41.82 -26.80
C SER A 151 -13.36 40.38 -27.15
N SER A 152 -12.74 40.14 -28.31
CA SER A 152 -12.35 38.79 -28.75
C SER A 152 -11.05 38.28 -28.11
N HIS A 153 -10.14 39.18 -27.72
CA HIS A 153 -8.86 38.81 -27.11
C HIS A 153 -9.03 38.40 -25.63
N LEU A 154 -9.92 39.09 -24.90
CA LEU A 154 -10.23 38.77 -23.50
C LEU A 154 -10.95 37.42 -23.34
N GLN A 155 -11.90 37.08 -24.22
CA GLN A 155 -12.60 35.78 -24.18
C GLN A 155 -11.66 34.58 -24.37
N ARG A 156 -10.60 34.73 -25.17
CA ARG A 156 -9.56 33.68 -25.33
C ARG A 156 -8.66 33.57 -24.10
N ALA A 157 -8.43 34.66 -23.38
CA ALA A 157 -7.62 34.67 -22.16
C ALA A 157 -8.39 34.09 -20.97
N ASP A 158 -9.71 34.30 -20.90
CA ASP A 158 -10.53 33.83 -19.80
C ASP A 158 -10.79 32.31 -19.86
N GLN A 159 -10.90 31.76 -21.07
CA GLN A 159 -11.01 30.31 -21.29
C GLN A 159 -9.74 29.52 -20.90
N LYS A 160 -8.60 30.21 -20.70
CA LYS A 160 -7.35 29.64 -20.18
C LYS A 160 -7.18 29.81 -18.66
N ARG A 161 -7.98 30.63 -18.00
CA ARG A 161 -7.69 31.10 -16.63
C ARG A 161 -8.71 30.64 -15.58
N GLY A 162 -9.92 30.24 -15.97
CA GLY A 162 -10.89 29.62 -15.07
C GLY A 162 -10.79 28.09 -15.06
N GLY A 163 -10.20 27.52 -14.00
CA GLY A 163 -10.04 26.08 -13.76
C GLY A 163 -9.16 25.38 -14.79
N LYS A 164 -8.11 24.67 -14.35
CA LYS A 164 -7.29 23.86 -15.25
C LYS A 164 -8.15 22.73 -15.85
N LYS A 165 -8.87 23.01 -16.93
CA LYS A 165 -9.61 22.00 -17.71
C LYS A 165 -8.59 20.94 -18.07
N GLU A 166 -8.88 19.70 -17.69
CA GLU A 166 -8.02 18.55 -17.98
C GLU A 166 -7.68 18.59 -19.46
N THR A 167 -6.39 18.75 -19.74
CA THR A 167 -5.92 18.87 -21.13
C THR A 167 -6.22 17.57 -21.86
N GLU A 168 -6.44 17.61 -23.17
CA GLU A 168 -6.62 16.38 -23.98
C GLU A 168 -5.45 15.40 -23.79
N ARG A 169 -4.25 15.91 -23.47
CA ARG A 169 -3.08 15.09 -23.10
C ARG A 169 -3.26 14.37 -21.77
N GLU A 170 -3.77 15.05 -20.74
CA GLU A 170 -4.07 14.47 -19.43
C GLU A 170 -5.20 13.44 -19.55
N LYS A 171 -6.29 13.76 -20.26
CA LYS A 171 -7.39 12.81 -20.54
C LYS A 171 -6.89 11.55 -21.26
N LYS A 172 -6.08 11.72 -22.32
CA LYS A 172 -5.48 10.59 -23.05
C LYS A 172 -4.64 9.74 -22.11
N LYS A 173 -3.79 10.36 -21.27
CA LYS A 173 -2.95 9.63 -20.31
C LYS A 173 -3.81 8.87 -19.30
N LYS A 174 -4.87 9.48 -18.78
CA LYS A 174 -5.82 8.88 -17.84
C LYS A 174 -6.54 7.67 -18.45
N ILE A 175 -7.06 7.80 -19.67
CA ILE A 175 -7.73 6.71 -20.39
C ILE A 175 -6.76 5.56 -20.67
N LEU A 176 -5.54 5.85 -21.14
CA LEU A 176 -4.54 4.81 -21.41
C LEU A 176 -4.07 4.12 -20.13
N ALA A 177 -3.92 4.84 -19.03
CA ALA A 177 -3.61 4.26 -17.73
C ALA A 177 -4.74 3.32 -17.26
N ALA A 178 -6.00 3.72 -17.42
CA ALA A 178 -7.16 2.89 -17.07
C ALA A 178 -7.26 1.61 -17.92
N ARG A 179 -6.84 1.65 -19.19
CA ARG A 179 -6.79 0.48 -20.08
C ARG A 179 -5.62 -0.45 -19.78
N ARG A 180 -4.54 0.06 -19.18
CA ARG A 180 -3.32 -0.71 -18.91
C ARG A 180 -3.51 -1.55 -17.65
N LYS A 181 -3.74 -2.84 -17.82
CA LYS A 181 -3.74 -3.79 -16.70
C LYS A 181 -2.30 -4.08 -16.26
N PRO A 182 -1.97 -4.03 -14.96
CA PRO A 182 -0.66 -4.43 -14.48
C PRO A 182 -0.46 -5.93 -14.77
N LEU A 183 0.74 -6.29 -15.21
CA LEU A 183 1.09 -7.67 -15.53
C LEU A 183 1.85 -8.25 -14.34
N ASN A 184 1.29 -9.26 -13.68
CA ASN A 184 1.97 -10.03 -12.65
C ASN A 184 2.27 -11.43 -13.20
N ILE A 185 3.55 -11.76 -13.37
CA ILE A 185 4.02 -13.02 -13.96
C ILE A 185 4.98 -13.80 -13.05
N ASP A 186 5.42 -13.20 -11.95
CA ASP A 186 6.54 -13.73 -11.14
C ASP A 186 6.19 -15.03 -10.40
N HIS A 187 4.91 -15.39 -10.33
CA HIS A 187 4.41 -16.54 -9.55
C HIS A 187 3.52 -17.47 -10.39
N LEU A 188 3.63 -17.43 -11.72
CA LEU A 188 2.84 -18.25 -12.64
C LEU A 188 3.59 -19.53 -13.04
N SER A 189 2.85 -20.64 -13.20
CA SER A 189 3.35 -21.89 -13.77
C SER A 189 3.47 -21.80 -15.30
N GLU A 190 4.24 -22.70 -15.91
CA GLU A 190 4.50 -22.69 -17.36
C GLU A 190 3.21 -22.72 -18.20
N ASP A 191 2.25 -23.59 -17.85
CA ASP A 191 0.97 -23.67 -18.56
C ASP A 191 0.18 -22.36 -18.49
N LYS A 192 0.16 -21.71 -17.31
CA LYS A 192 -0.50 -20.41 -17.13
C LYS A 192 0.20 -19.28 -17.88
N LEU A 193 1.52 -19.37 -18.04
CA LEU A 193 2.27 -18.42 -18.86
C LEU A 193 1.92 -18.56 -20.34
N ARG A 194 1.76 -19.80 -20.84
CA ARG A 194 1.32 -20.06 -22.22
C ARG A 194 -0.08 -19.50 -22.48
N ASP A 195 -1.02 -19.70 -21.55
CA ASP A 195 -2.36 -19.11 -21.63
C ASP A 195 -2.28 -17.57 -21.65
N LYS A 196 -1.42 -16.99 -20.81
CA LYS A 196 -1.26 -15.53 -20.75
C LYS A 196 -0.64 -14.94 -22.01
N ILE A 197 0.29 -15.65 -22.66
CA ILE A 197 0.86 -15.26 -23.95
C ILE A 197 -0.24 -15.23 -25.01
N THR A 198 -1.08 -16.27 -25.08
CA THR A 198 -2.20 -16.33 -26.02
C THR A 198 -3.18 -15.17 -25.78
N GLU A 199 -3.57 -14.92 -24.53
CA GLU A 199 -4.47 -13.81 -24.17
C GLU A 199 -3.89 -12.44 -24.60
N LEU A 200 -2.60 -12.20 -24.35
CA LEU A 200 -1.94 -10.95 -24.72
C LEU A 200 -1.79 -10.81 -26.24
N SER A 201 -1.52 -11.91 -26.94
CA SER A 201 -1.46 -11.96 -28.40
C SER A 201 -2.83 -11.62 -29.02
N ASP A 202 -3.89 -12.24 -28.53
CA ASP A 202 -5.26 -11.96 -28.99
C ASP A 202 -5.66 -10.52 -28.68
N TRP A 203 -5.30 -10.00 -27.51
CA TRP A 203 -5.52 -8.60 -27.15
C TRP A 203 -4.78 -7.63 -28.08
N MET A 204 -3.53 -7.94 -28.44
CA MET A 204 -2.78 -7.14 -29.41
C MET A 204 -3.45 -7.14 -30.78
N ARG A 205 -3.88 -8.31 -31.26
CA ARG A 205 -4.57 -8.46 -32.55
C ARG A 205 -5.90 -7.71 -32.60
N GLN A 206 -6.67 -7.73 -31.51
CA GLN A 206 -7.90 -6.94 -31.38
C GLN A 206 -7.63 -5.44 -31.52
N LEU A 207 -6.62 -4.92 -30.80
CA LEU A 207 -6.26 -3.49 -30.87
C LEU A 207 -5.77 -3.07 -32.27
N GLU A 208 -5.06 -3.95 -32.97
CA GLU A 208 -4.64 -3.71 -34.36
C GLU A 208 -5.83 -3.66 -35.32
N SER A 209 -6.80 -4.57 -35.16
CA SER A 209 -8.04 -4.56 -35.94
C SER A 209 -8.83 -3.27 -35.74
N GLU A 210 -9.05 -2.86 -34.48
CA GLU A 210 -9.77 -1.62 -34.16
C GLU A 210 -9.06 -0.38 -34.72
N LYS A 211 -7.72 -0.36 -34.65
CA LYS A 211 -6.91 0.71 -35.24
C LYS A 211 -7.11 0.76 -36.76
N PHE A 212 -7.12 -0.38 -37.44
CA PHE A 212 -7.35 -0.46 -38.89
C PHE A 212 -8.72 0.10 -39.26
N ASP A 213 -9.79 -0.34 -38.59
CA ASP A 213 -11.15 0.14 -38.83
C ASP A 213 -11.29 1.66 -38.62
N HIS A 214 -10.65 2.18 -37.57
CA HIS A 214 -10.59 3.63 -37.33
C HIS A 214 -9.83 4.38 -38.42
N MET A 215 -8.74 3.82 -38.94
CA MET A 215 -7.97 4.41 -40.03
C MET A 215 -8.78 4.47 -41.33
N GLU A 216 -9.47 3.38 -41.69
CA GLU A 216 -10.32 3.34 -42.89
C GLU A 216 -11.52 4.29 -42.76
N ARG A 217 -12.17 4.31 -41.58
CA ARG A 217 -13.25 5.27 -41.29
C ARG A 217 -12.77 6.72 -41.44
N LEU A 218 -11.57 7.03 -40.95
CA LEU A 218 -11.01 8.38 -41.05
C LEU A 218 -10.73 8.76 -42.52
N LYS A 219 -10.25 7.82 -43.35
CA LYS A 219 -10.05 8.06 -44.79
C LYS A 219 -11.37 8.40 -45.48
N LEU A 220 -12.43 7.63 -45.22
CA LEU A 220 -13.77 7.89 -45.76
C LEU A 220 -14.32 9.23 -45.30
N GLN A 221 -14.23 9.54 -43.99
CA GLN A 221 -14.68 10.82 -43.45
C GLN A 221 -13.94 12.01 -44.06
N LYS A 222 -12.63 11.91 -44.31
CA LYS A 222 -11.87 12.95 -45.02
C LYS A 222 -12.39 13.19 -46.44
N TYR A 223 -12.71 12.12 -47.15
CA TYR A 223 -13.30 12.22 -48.49
C TYR A 223 -14.70 12.86 -48.43
N GLU A 224 -15.57 12.42 -47.52
CA GLU A 224 -16.90 12.97 -47.34
C GLU A 224 -16.88 14.45 -46.99
N VAL A 225 -16.03 14.87 -46.06
CA VAL A 225 -15.84 16.29 -45.71
C VAL A 225 -15.42 17.09 -46.94
N THR A 226 -14.51 16.57 -47.76
CA THR A 226 -14.06 17.24 -48.99
C THR A 226 -15.22 17.37 -50.00
N ARG A 227 -16.00 16.31 -50.20
CA ARG A 227 -17.17 16.31 -51.08
C ARG A 227 -18.24 17.29 -50.59
N LEU A 228 -18.54 17.28 -49.29
CA LEU A 228 -19.52 18.18 -48.68
C LEU A 228 -19.09 19.65 -48.79
N ARG A 229 -17.81 19.95 -48.60
CA ARG A 229 -17.27 21.31 -48.80
C ARG A 229 -17.51 21.81 -50.23
N LYS A 230 -17.23 20.98 -51.25
CA LYS A 230 -17.51 21.33 -52.65
C LYS A 230 -19.00 21.57 -52.90
N ARG A 231 -19.87 20.69 -52.38
CA ARG A 231 -21.33 20.83 -52.51
C ARG A 231 -21.86 22.12 -51.85
N VAL A 232 -21.34 22.47 -50.67
CA VAL A 232 -21.68 23.74 -50.00
C VAL A 232 -21.24 24.93 -50.84
N GLU A 233 -20.04 24.88 -51.43
CA GLU A 233 -19.54 25.94 -52.31
C GLU A 233 -20.43 26.12 -53.54
N GLU A 234 -20.84 25.04 -54.21
CA GLU A 234 -21.76 25.06 -55.34
C GLU A 234 -23.13 25.66 -54.97
N LEU A 235 -23.74 25.20 -53.88
CA LEU A 235 -25.02 25.73 -53.41
C LEU A 235 -24.93 27.21 -53.01
N SER A 236 -23.79 27.64 -52.47
CA SER A 236 -23.56 29.04 -52.10
C SER A 236 -23.53 30.00 -53.30
N LYS A 237 -23.13 29.51 -54.49
CA LYS A 237 -23.10 30.29 -55.75
C LYS A 237 -24.52 30.67 -56.21
N PHE A 238 -25.51 29.83 -55.93
CA PHE A 238 -26.91 30.10 -56.26
C PHE A 238 -27.63 30.96 -55.21
N SER A 239 -27.19 30.89 -53.94
CA SER A 239 -27.77 31.68 -52.84
C SER A 239 -27.60 33.20 -53.02
N LYS A 240 -26.45 33.67 -53.52
CA LYS A 240 -26.21 35.11 -53.75
C LYS A 240 -27.03 35.70 -54.91
N LYS A 241 -27.42 34.88 -55.91
CA LYS A 241 -28.25 35.35 -57.05
C LYS A 241 -29.73 35.49 -56.68
N GLY A 242 -30.22 34.72 -55.70
CA GLY A 242 -31.61 34.80 -55.24
C GLY A 242 -31.93 36.03 -54.38
N ALA A 243 -30.94 36.57 -53.64
CA ALA A 243 -31.12 37.77 -52.82
C ALA A 243 -31.11 39.06 -53.66
N ALA A 244 -30.30 39.11 -54.73
CA ALA A 244 -30.28 40.24 -55.66
C ALA A 244 -31.54 40.33 -56.53
N ALA A 245 -32.13 39.19 -56.91
CA ALA A 245 -33.38 39.15 -57.67
C ALA A 245 -34.62 39.53 -56.83
N ARG A 246 -34.64 39.21 -55.52
CA ARG A 246 -35.76 39.57 -54.62
C ARG A 246 -35.74 41.03 -54.15
N ARG A 247 -34.62 41.73 -54.29
CA ARG A 247 -34.49 43.17 -53.96
C ARG A 247 -34.87 44.11 -55.10
N ARG A 248 -35.20 43.59 -56.28
CA ARG A 248 -35.52 44.35 -57.50
C ARG A 248 -37.00 44.31 -57.91
N LYS A 249 -37.89 43.92 -56.99
CA LYS A 249 -39.34 43.96 -57.18
C LYS A 249 -39.95 44.84 -56.11
#